data_AF-A0AA36IXI6-F1
#
_entry.id   AF-A0AA36IXI6-F1
#
_cell.length_a   1.000
_cell.length_b   1.000
_cell.length_c   1.000
_cell.angle_alpha   90.00
_cell.angle_beta   90.00
_cell.angle_gamma   90.00
#
_symmetry.space_group_name_H-M   'P 1'
#
loop_
_entity.id
_entity.type
_entity.pdbx_description
1 polymer ?
#
loop_
_entity_poly.entity_id
_entity_poly.type
_entity_poly.pdbx_seq_one_letter_code
_entity_poly.pdbx_strand_id
1 'polypeptide(L)'
;MDALNAERSKLVQRQKQQRQEIEKKIKKLKGAMKEAAQKELEALETQHEAELADFNKGSAAGKAEAESKDEEPASASASAAEDAKKFRDRNWSGLSKKELEDECVARGLGKKGSKEDLVQKLIIFQQELSTRVANEAKSGPKGGYAAAEAKAAAAPADDDDDEEDDDDEDDDDDDEDDDEEEDEQEVDQEEMEKQGKREKVMQKAIRLVLKEKCPDGFPLSELVQKLESVNVRGFAPEKCGYKTVEKFVKGQPEAVLRYRKADQMVLPPRKG
;
A
#
# COMPACT_ATOMS: atom_id res chain seq x y z
N MET A 1 -11.29 -0.93 31.38
CA MET A 1 -10.65 -1.24 30.07
C MET A 1 -9.29 -0.56 29.95
N ASP A 2 -9.17 0.73 30.30
CA ASP A 2 -7.93 1.50 30.05
C ASP A 2 -6.69 1.04 30.83
N ALA A 3 -6.86 0.53 32.06
CA ALA A 3 -5.74 0.05 32.89
C ALA A 3 -5.04 -1.19 32.30
N LEU A 4 -5.79 -2.18 31.81
CA LEU A 4 -5.25 -3.39 31.20
C LEU A 4 -4.52 -3.09 29.88
N ASN A 5 -5.06 -2.17 29.08
CA ASN A 5 -4.40 -1.71 27.86
C ASN A 5 -3.10 -0.97 28.17
N ALA A 6 -3.05 -0.16 29.23
CA ALA A 6 -1.84 0.51 29.67
C ALA A 6 -0.77 -0.49 30.14
N GLU A 7 -1.15 -1.54 30.85
CA GLU A 7 -0.23 -2.61 31.28
C GLU A 7 0.32 -3.42 30.10
N ARG A 8 -0.54 -3.80 29.15
CA ARG A 8 -0.11 -4.44 27.90
C ARG A 8 0.87 -3.56 27.12
N SER A 9 0.60 -2.26 27.03
CA SER A 9 1.49 -1.32 26.34
C SER A 9 2.86 -1.22 27.02
N LYS A 10 2.91 -1.19 28.36
CA LYS A 10 4.17 -1.18 29.11
C LYS A 10 4.96 -2.47 28.89
N LEU A 11 4.26 -3.61 28.86
CA LEU A 11 4.87 -4.91 28.61
C LEU A 11 5.53 -4.95 27.23
N VAL A 12 4.81 -4.57 26.18
CA VAL A 12 5.32 -4.52 24.80
C VAL A 12 6.51 -3.56 24.68
N GLN A 13 6.48 -2.40 25.35
CA GLN A 13 7.61 -1.47 25.36
C GLN A 13 8.86 -2.05 26.03
N ARG A 14 8.70 -2.75 27.16
CA ARG A 14 9.81 -3.45 27.84
C ARG A 14 10.41 -4.51 26.92
N GLN A 15 9.57 -5.33 26.29
CA GLN A 15 9.99 -6.37 25.36
C GLN A 15 10.78 -5.79 24.18
N LYS A 16 10.31 -4.68 23.60
CA LYS A 16 11.00 -3.95 22.53
C LYS A 16 12.38 -3.43 22.96
N GLN A 17 12.50 -2.87 24.16
CA GLN A 17 13.79 -2.39 24.68
C GLN A 17 14.79 -3.54 24.84
N GLN A 18 14.37 -4.68 25.38
CA GLN A 18 15.23 -5.85 25.56
C GLN A 18 15.76 -6.40 24.22
N ARG A 19 14.90 -6.49 23.19
CA ARG A 19 15.32 -6.89 21.83
C ARG A 19 16.39 -5.96 21.27
N GLN A 20 16.17 -4.65 21.36
CA GLN A 20 17.12 -3.66 20.85
C GLN A 20 18.48 -3.70 21.57
N GLU A 21 18.51 -4.01 22.86
CA GLU A 21 19.77 -4.16 23.60
C GLU A 21 20.55 -5.40 23.14
N ILE A 22 19.88 -6.52 22.92
CA ILE A 22 20.52 -7.75 22.44
C ILE A 22 20.98 -7.60 20.98
N GLU A 23 20.17 -6.98 20.11
CA GLU A 23 20.59 -6.67 18.74
C GLU A 23 21.85 -5.79 18.69
N LYS A 24 21.95 -4.79 19.58
CA LYS A 24 23.17 -3.97 19.71
C LYS A 24 24.36 -4.80 20.20
N LYS A 25 24.16 -5.79 21.07
CA LYS A 25 25.23 -6.73 21.48
C LYS A 25 25.66 -7.63 20.32
N ILE A 26 24.70 -8.20 19.57
CA ILE A 26 24.97 -9.02 18.38
C ILE A 26 25.81 -8.25 17.35
N LYS A 27 25.51 -6.96 17.12
CA LYS A 27 26.29 -6.10 16.21
C LYS A 27 27.74 -5.88 16.65
N LYS A 28 28.03 -5.95 17.96
CA LYS A 28 29.38 -5.73 18.52
C LYS A 28 30.19 -7.03 18.63
N LEU A 29 29.52 -8.17 18.76
CA LEU A 29 30.14 -9.47 18.93
C LEU A 29 30.46 -10.11 17.57
N LYS A 30 31.47 -10.98 17.54
CA LYS A 30 31.89 -11.74 16.34
C LYS A 30 32.08 -13.22 16.69
N GLY A 31 31.99 -14.08 15.69
CA GLY A 31 32.19 -15.53 15.84
C GLY A 31 31.20 -16.18 16.81
N ALA A 32 31.67 -17.12 17.61
CA ALA A 32 30.84 -17.91 18.53
C ALA A 32 30.05 -17.05 19.55
N MET A 33 30.57 -15.88 19.96
CA MET A 33 29.83 -14.98 20.86
C MET A 33 28.62 -14.34 20.17
N LYS A 34 28.70 -14.09 18.85
CA LYS A 34 27.58 -13.56 18.08
C LYS A 34 26.47 -14.60 17.96
N GLU A 35 26.84 -15.85 17.70
CA GLU A 35 25.92 -16.99 17.61
C GLU A 35 25.20 -17.24 18.94
N ALA A 36 25.92 -17.20 20.07
CA ALA A 36 25.32 -17.31 21.40
C ALA A 36 24.33 -16.17 21.69
N ALA A 37 24.67 -14.93 21.35
CA ALA A 37 23.78 -13.77 21.52
C ALA A 37 22.55 -13.82 20.58
N GLN A 38 22.68 -14.41 19.40
CA GLN A 38 21.57 -14.63 18.48
C GLN A 38 20.60 -15.70 19.02
N LYS A 39 21.12 -16.79 19.59
CA LYS A 39 20.31 -17.79 20.29
C LYS A 39 19.61 -17.22 21.53
N GLU A 40 20.27 -16.31 22.24
CA GLU A 40 19.66 -15.57 23.37
C GLU A 40 18.50 -14.68 22.89
N LEU A 41 18.65 -14.01 21.73
CA LEU A 41 17.57 -13.22 21.12
C LEU A 41 16.36 -14.11 20.81
N GLU A 42 16.54 -15.23 20.12
CA GLU A 42 15.44 -16.15 19.75
C GLU A 42 14.71 -16.71 20.98
N ALA A 43 15.45 -17.09 22.03
CA ALA A 43 14.86 -17.55 23.29
C ALA A 43 14.04 -16.45 23.98
N LEU A 44 14.54 -15.21 23.95
CA LEU A 44 13.85 -14.05 24.51
C LEU A 44 12.59 -13.69 23.72
N GLU A 45 12.60 -13.82 22.39
CA GLU A 45 11.40 -13.63 21.56
C GLU A 45 10.32 -14.67 21.88
N THR A 46 10.73 -15.93 22.07
CA THR A 46 9.83 -17.02 22.48
C THR A 46 9.21 -16.76 23.86
N GLN A 47 10.01 -16.26 24.82
CA GLN A 47 9.51 -15.87 26.15
C GLN A 47 8.52 -14.71 26.06
N HIS A 48 8.80 -13.71 25.24
CA HIS A 48 7.92 -12.55 25.05
C HIS A 48 6.56 -12.93 24.46
N GLU A 49 6.56 -13.85 23.51
CA GLU A 49 5.34 -14.38 22.91
C GLU A 49 4.50 -15.15 23.95
N ALA A 50 5.13 -16.02 24.75
CA ALA A 50 4.46 -16.74 25.82
C ALA A 50 3.87 -15.79 26.88
N GLU A 51 4.63 -14.77 27.29
CA GLU A 51 4.18 -13.76 28.27
C GLU A 51 2.98 -12.95 27.74
N LEU A 52 2.97 -12.58 26.45
CA LEU A 52 1.82 -11.93 25.82
C LEU A 52 0.60 -12.85 25.72
N ALA A 53 0.81 -14.13 25.39
CA ALA A 53 -0.25 -15.11 25.36
C ALA A 53 -0.90 -15.29 26.73
N ASP A 54 -0.10 -15.38 27.79
CA ASP A 54 -0.59 -15.53 29.16
C ASP A 54 -1.26 -14.24 29.68
N PHE A 55 -0.72 -13.07 29.33
CA PHE A 55 -1.39 -11.79 29.62
C PHE A 55 -2.79 -11.71 28.99
N ASN A 56 -2.92 -12.17 27.74
CA ASN A 56 -4.22 -12.19 27.05
C ASN A 56 -5.20 -13.22 27.68
N LYS A 57 -4.71 -14.39 28.11
CA LYS A 57 -5.55 -15.38 28.83
C LYS A 57 -6.06 -14.83 30.17
N GLY A 58 -5.19 -14.16 30.95
CA GLY A 58 -5.57 -13.57 32.24
C GLY A 58 -6.61 -12.45 32.11
N SER A 59 -6.52 -11.64 31.05
CA SER A 59 -7.48 -10.57 30.76
C SER A 59 -8.88 -11.10 30.42
N ALA A 60 -8.98 -12.26 29.76
CA ALA A 60 -10.25 -12.88 29.41
C ALA A 60 -10.96 -13.53 30.62
N ALA A 61 -10.19 -14.12 31.54
CA ALA A 61 -10.75 -14.80 32.72
C ALA A 61 -11.42 -13.85 33.72
N GLY A 62 -10.99 -12.59 33.80
CA GLY A 62 -11.56 -11.59 34.71
C GLY A 62 -12.90 -10.99 34.29
N LYS A 63 -13.45 -11.36 33.12
CA LYS A 63 -14.70 -10.78 32.58
C LYS A 63 -15.88 -11.76 32.56
N ALA A 64 -15.72 -12.98 33.07
CA ALA A 64 -16.73 -14.03 32.98
C ALA A 64 -17.57 -14.25 34.24
N GLU A 65 -17.40 -13.47 35.32
CA GLU A 65 -18.07 -13.70 36.60
C GLU A 65 -19.06 -12.60 37.04
N ALA A 66 -19.56 -11.78 36.10
CA ALA A 66 -20.67 -10.88 36.37
C ALA A 66 -21.60 -10.82 35.16
N GLU A 67 -22.87 -11.18 35.40
CA GLU A 67 -24.05 -11.14 34.52
C GLU A 67 -24.43 -12.46 33.84
N SER A 68 -25.09 -13.32 34.63
CA SER A 68 -26.16 -14.19 34.17
C SER A 68 -27.50 -13.70 34.72
N LYS A 69 -28.26 -12.94 33.91
CA LYS A 69 -29.73 -12.95 33.99
C LYS A 69 -30.34 -12.47 32.66
N ASP A 70 -31.08 -13.40 32.05
CA ASP A 70 -32.16 -13.26 31.06
C ASP A 70 -32.63 -11.85 30.68
N GLU A 71 -32.66 -11.55 29.37
CA GLU A 71 -33.90 -11.28 28.63
C GLU A 71 -33.69 -11.21 27.09
N GLU A 72 -34.80 -11.38 26.38
CA GLU A 72 -35.06 -11.71 24.98
C GLU A 72 -34.51 -10.80 23.85
N PRO A 73 -34.52 -11.28 22.58
CA PRO A 73 -33.82 -10.68 21.45
C PRO A 73 -34.70 -9.74 20.62
N ALA A 74 -34.41 -8.44 20.65
CA ALA A 74 -34.91 -7.50 19.65
C ALA A 74 -33.95 -6.32 19.44
N SER A 75 -32.86 -6.51 18.71
CA SER A 75 -32.14 -5.41 18.01
C SER A 75 -31.02 -5.96 17.12
N ALA A 76 -31.34 -6.28 15.86
CA ALA A 76 -30.37 -6.78 14.88
C ALA A 76 -29.57 -5.67 14.16
N SER A 77 -29.77 -4.39 14.49
CA SER A 77 -29.12 -3.27 13.77
C SER A 77 -27.96 -2.61 14.51
N ALA A 78 -27.75 -2.93 15.80
CA ALA A 78 -26.64 -2.35 16.59
C ALA A 78 -25.37 -3.22 16.59
N SER A 79 -25.47 -4.53 16.29
CA SER A 79 -24.32 -5.45 16.32
C SER A 79 -23.35 -5.26 15.14
N ALA A 80 -23.86 -4.94 13.95
CA ALA A 80 -23.03 -4.78 12.74
C ALA A 80 -21.98 -3.66 12.86
N ALA A 81 -22.29 -2.59 13.60
CA ALA A 81 -21.37 -1.47 13.80
C ALA A 81 -20.26 -1.78 14.84
N GLU A 82 -20.55 -2.60 15.85
CA GLU A 82 -19.55 -3.05 16.82
C GLU A 82 -18.63 -4.14 16.25
N ASP A 83 -19.18 -5.06 15.45
CA ASP A 83 -18.38 -6.05 14.72
C ASP A 83 -17.45 -5.38 13.70
N ALA A 84 -17.91 -4.33 13.00
CA ALA A 84 -17.07 -3.53 12.11
C ALA A 84 -15.89 -2.85 12.84
N LYS A 85 -16.07 -2.45 14.12
CA LYS A 85 -15.00 -1.85 14.93
C LYS A 85 -14.00 -2.90 15.42
N LYS A 86 -14.45 -4.04 15.96
CA LYS A 86 -13.55 -5.15 16.35
C LYS A 86 -12.76 -5.70 15.17
N PHE A 87 -13.30 -5.57 13.96
CA PHE A 87 -12.61 -6.00 12.74
C PHE A 87 -11.40 -5.11 12.39
N ARG A 88 -11.43 -3.82 12.73
CA ARG A 88 -10.42 -2.83 12.27
C ARG A 88 -9.04 -3.01 12.92
N ASP A 89 -8.99 -3.65 14.08
CA ASP A 89 -7.76 -3.90 14.83
C ASP A 89 -7.24 -5.33 14.67
N ARG A 90 -7.83 -6.14 13.78
CA ARG A 90 -7.40 -7.53 13.59
C ARG A 90 -6.08 -7.55 12.83
N ASN A 91 -5.03 -8.04 13.49
CA ASN A 91 -3.69 -8.16 12.92
C ASN A 91 -3.64 -9.33 11.91
N TRP A 92 -3.97 -9.05 10.65
CA TRP A 92 -3.95 -10.03 9.55
C TRP A 92 -2.58 -10.69 9.34
N SER A 93 -1.49 -9.95 9.60
CA SER A 93 -0.12 -10.46 9.44
C SER A 93 0.23 -11.61 10.40
N GLY A 94 -0.49 -11.70 11.53
CA GLY A 94 -0.31 -12.75 12.53
C GLY A 94 -0.97 -14.08 12.19
N LEU A 95 -1.84 -14.12 11.17
CA LEU A 95 -2.49 -15.37 10.75
C LEU A 95 -1.55 -16.22 9.89
N SER A 96 -1.72 -17.53 9.95
CA SER A 96 -1.06 -18.46 9.03
C SER A 96 -1.62 -18.31 7.61
N LYS A 97 -0.85 -18.77 6.60
CA LYS A 97 -1.29 -18.71 5.20
C LYS A 97 -2.65 -19.41 4.98
N LYS A 98 -2.86 -20.55 5.63
CA LYS A 98 -4.10 -21.33 5.53
C LYS A 98 -5.30 -20.57 6.11
N GLU A 99 -5.15 -19.94 7.27
CA GLU A 99 -6.21 -19.11 7.87
C GLU A 99 -6.55 -17.90 6.98
N LEU A 100 -5.55 -17.30 6.33
CA LEU A 100 -5.77 -16.21 5.38
C LEU A 100 -6.51 -16.68 4.12
N GLU A 101 -6.18 -17.86 3.59
CA GLU A 101 -6.90 -18.47 2.47
C GLU A 101 -8.37 -18.75 2.83
N ASP A 102 -8.61 -19.33 4.01
CA ASP A 102 -9.96 -19.63 4.50
C ASP A 102 -10.80 -18.35 4.69
N GLU A 103 -10.22 -17.28 5.26
CA GLU A 103 -10.87 -15.97 5.38
C GLU A 103 -11.14 -15.32 4.01
N CYS A 104 -10.22 -15.45 3.05
CA CYS A 104 -10.44 -14.98 1.68
C CYS A 104 -11.64 -15.70 1.05
N VAL A 105 -11.68 -17.04 1.13
CA VAL A 105 -12.78 -17.85 0.57
C VAL A 105 -14.12 -17.51 1.23
N ALA A 106 -14.15 -17.34 2.56
CA ALA A 106 -15.36 -16.96 3.29
C ALA A 106 -15.94 -15.61 2.83
N ARG A 107 -15.09 -14.73 2.27
CA ARG A 107 -15.46 -13.39 1.76
C ARG A 107 -15.64 -13.33 0.25
N GLY A 108 -15.51 -14.46 -0.44
CA GLY A 108 -15.58 -14.52 -1.91
C GLY A 108 -14.34 -13.95 -2.61
N LEU A 109 -13.22 -13.81 -1.91
CA LEU A 109 -11.93 -13.41 -2.47
C LEU A 109 -11.16 -14.63 -2.99
N GLY A 110 -10.33 -14.45 -4.02
CA GLY A 110 -9.52 -15.52 -4.59
C GLY A 110 -8.37 -15.97 -3.67
N LYS A 111 -8.28 -17.28 -3.40
CA LYS A 111 -7.27 -17.93 -2.54
C LYS A 111 -5.83 -18.01 -3.09
N LYS A 112 -5.59 -17.55 -4.32
CA LYS A 112 -4.24 -17.61 -4.93
C LYS A 112 -3.41 -16.38 -4.52
N GLY A 113 -2.15 -16.60 -4.13
CA GLY A 113 -1.18 -15.56 -3.82
C GLY A 113 -0.13 -15.98 -2.79
N SER A 114 0.84 -15.10 -2.57
CA SER A 114 1.73 -15.13 -1.40
C SER A 114 0.93 -14.85 -0.11
N LYS A 115 1.54 -15.04 1.06
CA LYS A 115 0.89 -14.72 2.34
C LYS A 115 0.55 -13.22 2.38
N GLU A 116 1.48 -12.39 1.95
CA GLU A 116 1.39 -10.94 1.88
C GLU A 116 0.27 -10.49 0.93
N ASP A 117 0.09 -11.15 -0.22
CA ASP A 117 -1.02 -10.85 -1.14
C ASP A 117 -2.38 -11.10 -0.50
N LEU A 118 -2.52 -12.21 0.23
CA LEU A 118 -3.77 -12.54 0.91
C LEU A 118 -4.08 -11.52 2.02
N VAL A 119 -3.06 -11.10 2.77
CA VAL A 119 -3.18 -10.02 3.77
C VAL A 119 -3.61 -8.71 3.10
N GLN A 120 -2.98 -8.32 1.99
CA GLN A 120 -3.35 -7.11 1.26
C GLN A 120 -4.79 -7.16 0.73
N LYS A 121 -5.22 -8.29 0.14
CA LYS A 121 -6.61 -8.47 -0.32
C LYS A 121 -7.62 -8.28 0.81
N LEU A 122 -7.35 -8.84 1.99
CA LEU A 122 -8.23 -8.68 3.16
C LEU A 122 -8.27 -7.23 3.67
N ILE A 123 -7.14 -6.54 3.66
CA ILE A 123 -7.07 -5.11 4.01
C ILE A 123 -7.89 -4.26 3.02
N ILE A 124 -7.73 -4.48 1.71
CA ILE A 124 -8.46 -3.74 0.67
C ILE A 124 -9.95 -3.98 0.80
N PHE A 125 -10.38 -5.24 0.89
CA PHE A 125 -11.78 -5.62 1.08
C PHE A 125 -12.40 -4.91 2.31
N GLN A 126 -11.64 -4.79 3.39
CA GLN A 126 -12.10 -4.12 4.60
C GLN A 126 -12.20 -2.59 4.44
N GLN A 127 -11.30 -1.98 3.69
CA GLN A 127 -11.38 -0.55 3.34
C GLN A 127 -12.58 -0.27 2.44
N GLU A 128 -12.87 -1.14 1.48
CA GLU A 128 -14.04 -1.06 0.61
C GLU A 128 -15.35 -1.19 1.40
N LEU A 129 -15.45 -2.18 2.29
CA LEU A 129 -16.59 -2.34 3.21
C LEU A 129 -16.80 -1.09 4.06
N SER A 130 -15.73 -0.55 4.65
CA SER A 130 -15.80 0.66 5.47
C SER A 130 -16.27 1.87 4.66
N THR A 131 -15.80 1.99 3.42
CA THR A 131 -16.19 3.06 2.50
C THR A 131 -17.66 2.92 2.08
N ARG A 132 -18.12 1.68 1.80
CA ARG A 132 -19.51 1.39 1.47
C ARG A 132 -20.45 1.74 2.62
N VAL A 133 -20.14 1.30 3.84
CA VAL A 133 -20.92 1.66 5.04
C VAL A 133 -20.91 3.17 5.28
N ALA A 134 -19.76 3.83 5.12
CA ALA A 134 -19.68 5.28 5.28
C ALA A 134 -20.47 6.05 4.20
N ASN A 135 -20.55 5.51 2.98
CA ASN A 135 -21.33 6.07 1.89
C ASN A 135 -22.83 5.83 2.08
N GLU A 136 -23.24 4.64 2.52
CA GLU A 136 -24.63 4.32 2.88
C GLU A 136 -25.13 5.19 4.03
N ALA A 137 -24.28 5.49 5.01
CA ALA A 137 -24.60 6.44 6.09
C ALA A 137 -24.77 7.89 5.59
N LYS A 138 -24.12 8.27 4.49
CA LYS A 138 -24.20 9.62 3.91
C LYS A 138 -25.31 9.77 2.87
N SER A 139 -25.65 8.71 2.14
CA SER A 139 -26.69 8.76 1.11
C SER A 139 -28.11 8.77 1.68
N GLY A 140 -28.29 8.35 2.94
CA GLY A 140 -29.58 8.30 3.60
C GLY A 140 -30.56 7.34 2.90
N PRO A 141 -31.63 6.89 3.58
CA PRO A 141 -32.63 6.03 2.97
C PRO A 141 -33.52 6.86 2.04
N LYS A 142 -33.01 7.25 0.85
CA LYS A 142 -33.86 7.73 -0.22
C LYS A 142 -34.50 6.53 -0.90
N GLY A 143 -35.68 6.17 -0.39
CA GLY A 143 -36.83 5.73 -1.18
C GLY A 143 -36.63 4.55 -2.12
N GLY A 144 -36.97 3.36 -1.61
CA GLY A 144 -37.82 2.35 -2.24
C GLY A 144 -37.56 1.94 -3.69
N TYR A 145 -37.23 0.67 -3.89
CA TYR A 145 -37.76 -0.09 -5.01
C TYR A 145 -38.23 -1.46 -4.55
N ALA A 146 -39.49 -1.73 -4.87
CA ALA A 146 -40.17 -2.99 -4.76
C ALA A 146 -39.47 -4.07 -5.59
N ALA A 147 -39.70 -5.31 -5.19
CA ALA A 147 -39.48 -6.49 -6.00
C ALA A 147 -40.07 -6.30 -7.41
N ALA A 148 -39.26 -6.55 -8.44
CA ALA A 148 -39.72 -6.77 -9.79
C ALA A 148 -38.98 -7.98 -10.37
N GLU A 149 -39.71 -9.09 -10.43
CA GLU A 149 -39.38 -10.27 -11.20
C GLU A 149 -39.39 -9.98 -12.72
N ALA A 150 -38.46 -10.62 -13.42
CA ALA A 150 -38.50 -11.17 -14.77
C ALA A 150 -39.34 -10.48 -15.88
N LYS A 151 -38.64 -10.05 -16.96
CA LYS A 151 -39.03 -10.42 -18.34
C LYS A 151 -37.91 -10.18 -19.37
N ALA A 152 -37.75 -11.17 -20.26
CA ALA A 152 -36.88 -11.18 -21.43
C ALA A 152 -37.50 -10.47 -22.64
N ALA A 153 -36.66 -9.86 -23.50
CA ALA A 153 -36.82 -9.63 -24.95
C ALA A 153 -35.55 -8.89 -25.46
N ALA A 154 -34.71 -9.53 -26.28
CA ALA A 154 -34.71 -9.50 -27.76
C ALA A 154 -34.01 -8.27 -28.36
N ALA A 155 -32.98 -8.54 -29.19
CA ALA A 155 -32.20 -7.60 -29.99
C ALA A 155 -33.04 -6.87 -31.06
N PRO A 156 -32.52 -5.80 -31.68
CA PRO A 156 -31.94 -6.00 -33.03
C PRO A 156 -30.65 -5.20 -33.31
N ALA A 157 -30.01 -5.62 -34.42
CA ALA A 157 -28.87 -5.03 -35.11
C ALA A 157 -29.28 -3.86 -36.03
N ASP A 158 -28.32 -2.97 -36.28
CA ASP A 158 -28.25 -1.87 -37.28
C ASP A 158 -26.77 -1.41 -37.17
N ASP A 159 -25.79 -1.62 -38.06
CA ASP A 159 -25.68 -1.73 -39.53
C ASP A 159 -26.06 -0.46 -40.29
N ASP A 160 -25.12 0.48 -40.40
CA ASP A 160 -24.73 1.20 -41.65
C ASP A 160 -23.63 2.24 -41.33
N ASP A 161 -22.45 2.13 -41.96
CA ASP A 161 -21.99 2.91 -43.15
C ASP A 161 -21.59 4.35 -42.78
N ASP A 162 -20.55 4.97 -43.30
CA ASP A 162 -19.41 4.69 -44.19
C ASP A 162 -18.65 6.05 -44.23
N GLU A 163 -17.56 6.13 -44.99
CA GLU A 163 -16.81 7.33 -45.41
C GLU A 163 -15.57 7.64 -44.53
N GLU A 164 -14.39 7.14 -44.93
CA GLU A 164 -13.50 7.64 -46.01
C GLU A 164 -12.95 9.02 -45.64
N ASP A 165 -11.67 9.11 -45.26
CA ASP A 165 -10.52 9.31 -46.15
C ASP A 165 -10.03 10.75 -45.97
N ASP A 166 -8.87 10.92 -45.34
CA ASP A 166 -7.84 11.81 -45.89
C ASP A 166 -6.52 11.56 -45.18
N ASP A 167 -5.58 11.08 -46.00
CA ASP A 167 -4.14 11.31 -45.96
C ASP A 167 -3.70 12.50 -45.09
N ASP A 168 -2.68 12.29 -44.25
CA ASP A 168 -1.47 13.11 -44.38
C ASP A 168 -0.30 12.54 -43.56
N GLU A 169 0.72 12.15 -44.33
CA GLU A 169 2.14 12.39 -44.06
C GLU A 169 2.78 11.63 -42.89
N ASP A 170 3.27 10.43 -43.24
CA ASP A 170 4.71 10.22 -43.43
C ASP A 170 5.62 11.03 -42.48
N ASP A 171 5.86 10.50 -41.29
CA ASP A 171 7.12 10.75 -40.58
C ASP A 171 7.68 9.39 -40.15
N ASP A 172 8.34 8.77 -41.13
CA ASP A 172 9.35 7.72 -41.04
C ASP A 172 10.50 8.16 -40.11
N ASP A 173 10.21 8.44 -38.84
CA ASP A 173 11.25 8.62 -37.83
C ASP A 173 11.51 7.25 -37.20
N ASP A 174 12.31 6.50 -37.97
CA ASP A 174 13.30 5.47 -37.62
C ASP A 174 13.68 5.47 -36.12
N ASP A 175 12.75 5.06 -35.26
CA ASP A 175 13.03 4.72 -33.86
C ASP A 175 13.78 3.38 -33.93
N GLU A 176 15.08 3.48 -34.22
CA GLU A 176 16.08 2.45 -33.96
C GLU A 176 15.85 1.97 -32.53
N ASP A 177 15.07 0.89 -32.43
CA ASP A 177 14.78 0.14 -31.22
C ASP A 177 16.12 -0.44 -30.78
N ASP A 178 16.86 0.38 -30.04
CA ASP A 178 18.04 0.01 -29.26
C ASP A 178 17.52 -0.92 -28.17
N ASP A 179 17.29 -2.16 -28.61
CA ASP A 179 16.95 -3.39 -27.91
C ASP A 179 18.12 -3.72 -26.94
N GLU A 180 18.38 -2.79 -26.02
CA GLU A 180 19.28 -2.98 -24.89
C GLU A 180 18.64 -4.06 -24.03
N GLU A 181 19.01 -5.32 -24.31
CA GLU A 181 18.67 -6.51 -23.53
C GLU A 181 18.58 -6.14 -22.05
N GLU A 182 17.33 -5.99 -21.60
CA GLU A 182 17.00 -5.53 -20.26
C GLU A 182 17.36 -6.69 -19.35
N ASP A 183 18.59 -6.66 -18.86
CA ASP A 183 19.16 -7.62 -17.94
C ASP A 183 18.28 -7.59 -16.67
N GLU A 184 17.25 -8.44 -16.66
CA GLU A 184 16.24 -8.61 -15.60
C GLU A 184 16.92 -9.12 -14.32
N GLN A 185 17.70 -8.26 -13.70
CA GLN A 185 18.20 -8.50 -12.36
C GLN A 185 16.98 -8.51 -11.45
N GLU A 186 16.72 -9.64 -10.80
CA GLU A 186 15.71 -9.77 -9.73
C GLU A 186 15.98 -8.70 -8.67
N VAL A 187 15.33 -7.54 -8.80
CA VAL A 187 15.44 -6.45 -7.85
C VAL A 187 14.68 -6.88 -6.60
N ASP A 188 15.38 -6.98 -5.48
CA ASP A 188 14.79 -7.35 -4.20
C ASP A 188 13.58 -6.44 -3.86
N GLN A 189 12.52 -7.05 -3.33
CA GLN A 189 11.27 -6.35 -3.04
C GLN A 189 11.49 -5.18 -2.07
N GLU A 190 12.45 -5.30 -1.15
CA GLU A 190 12.81 -4.22 -0.22
C GLU A 190 13.42 -3.01 -0.94
N GLU A 191 14.17 -3.24 -2.01
CA GLU A 191 14.77 -2.19 -2.82
C GLU A 191 13.72 -1.47 -3.68
N MET A 192 12.77 -2.21 -4.27
CA MET A 192 11.66 -1.63 -5.04
C MET A 192 10.82 -0.66 -4.17
N GLU A 193 10.56 -1.01 -2.91
CA GLU A 193 9.86 -0.10 -1.98
C GLU A 193 10.66 1.18 -1.67
N LYS A 194 11.99 1.05 -1.51
CA LYS A 194 12.87 2.20 -1.26
C LYS A 194 12.96 3.11 -2.47
N GLN A 195 13.04 2.53 -3.68
CA GLN A 195 13.01 3.25 -4.95
C GLN A 195 11.72 4.05 -5.08
N GLY A 196 10.56 3.41 -4.89
CA GLY A 196 9.27 4.11 -4.98
C GLY A 196 9.09 5.26 -3.97
N LYS A 197 9.67 5.14 -2.76
CA LYS A 197 9.71 6.24 -1.78
C LYS A 197 10.57 7.40 -2.26
N ARG A 198 11.76 7.11 -2.81
CA ARG A 198 12.67 8.14 -3.35
C ARG A 198 12.03 8.84 -4.54
N GLU A 199 11.45 8.08 -5.46
CA GLU A 199 10.78 8.62 -6.64
C GLU A 199 9.64 9.57 -6.25
N LYS A 200 8.79 9.20 -5.27
CA LYS A 200 7.74 10.09 -4.76
C LYS A 200 8.29 11.40 -4.17
N VAL A 201 9.46 11.37 -3.53
CA VAL A 201 10.13 12.59 -3.05
C VAL A 201 10.62 13.43 -4.23
N MET A 202 11.20 12.80 -5.25
CA MET A 202 11.62 13.48 -6.48
C MET A 202 10.45 14.13 -7.22
N GLN A 203 9.33 13.41 -7.40
CA GLN A 203 8.11 13.93 -8.01
C GLN A 203 7.60 15.18 -7.30
N LYS A 204 7.58 15.17 -5.95
CA LYS A 204 7.19 16.34 -5.16
C LYS A 204 8.14 17.53 -5.38
N ALA A 205 9.45 17.27 -5.42
CA ALA A 205 10.44 18.30 -5.66
C ALA A 205 10.32 18.90 -7.06
N ILE A 206 10.13 18.07 -8.10
CA ILE A 206 9.93 18.53 -9.48
C ILE A 206 8.67 19.38 -9.59
N ARG A 207 7.55 18.94 -9.00
CA ARG A 207 6.32 19.77 -8.96
C ARG A 207 6.56 21.12 -8.29
N LEU A 208 7.32 21.15 -7.20
CA LEU A 208 7.65 22.40 -6.51
C LEU A 208 8.48 23.33 -7.40
N VAL A 209 9.51 22.79 -8.06
CA VAL A 209 10.34 23.54 -9.01
C VAL A 209 9.49 24.10 -10.16
N LEU A 210 8.70 23.25 -10.82
CA LEU A 210 7.85 23.67 -11.95
C LEU A 210 6.76 24.66 -11.52
N LYS A 211 6.26 24.57 -10.29
CA LYS A 211 5.22 25.49 -9.81
C LYS A 211 5.77 26.84 -9.36
N GLU A 212 6.91 26.86 -8.66
CA GLU A 212 7.39 28.07 -7.99
C GLU A 212 8.59 28.73 -8.66
N LYS A 213 9.45 27.96 -9.32
CA LYS A 213 10.73 28.45 -9.86
C LYS A 213 10.71 28.57 -11.39
N CYS A 214 10.09 27.63 -12.07
CA CYS A 214 10.12 27.51 -13.53
C CYS A 214 8.74 27.14 -14.09
N PRO A 215 7.76 28.07 -14.07
CA PRO A 215 6.40 27.81 -14.56
C PRO A 215 6.34 27.47 -16.05
N ASP A 216 7.30 27.94 -16.84
CA ASP A 216 7.37 27.68 -18.29
C ASP A 216 8.20 26.42 -18.63
N GLY A 217 8.71 25.72 -17.60
CA GLY A 217 9.63 24.61 -17.76
C GLY A 217 11.11 25.01 -17.77
N PHE A 218 11.99 24.03 -18.00
CA PHE A 218 13.45 24.21 -18.06
C PHE A 218 14.12 23.07 -18.86
N PRO A 219 15.34 23.29 -19.39
CA PRO A 219 16.09 22.24 -20.09
C PRO A 219 16.50 21.08 -19.17
N LEU A 220 16.53 19.86 -19.70
CA LEU A 220 16.87 18.63 -18.95
C LEU A 220 18.23 18.74 -18.24
N SER A 221 19.20 19.40 -18.85
CA SER A 221 20.54 19.64 -18.30
C SER A 221 20.53 20.44 -16.98
N GLU A 222 19.52 21.27 -16.75
CA GLU A 222 19.38 22.06 -15.52
C GLU A 222 18.68 21.30 -14.38
N LEU A 223 18.15 20.10 -14.63
CA LEU A 223 17.30 19.39 -13.67
C LEU A 223 17.98 19.21 -12.30
N VAL A 224 19.24 18.76 -12.30
CA VAL A 224 20.00 18.54 -11.05
C VAL A 224 20.15 19.84 -10.27
N GLN A 225 20.50 20.92 -10.96
CA GLN A 225 20.66 22.25 -10.35
C GLN A 225 19.34 22.79 -9.79
N LYS A 226 18.22 22.62 -10.51
CA LYS A 226 16.91 23.05 -10.01
C LYS A 226 16.48 22.25 -8.78
N LEU A 227 16.74 20.95 -8.74
CA LEU A 227 16.45 20.10 -7.58
C LEU A 227 17.26 20.53 -6.35
N GLU A 228 18.53 20.89 -6.54
CA GLU A 228 19.35 21.42 -5.45
C GLU A 228 18.80 22.74 -4.89
N SER A 229 18.18 23.58 -5.73
CA SER A 229 17.53 24.83 -5.30
C SER A 229 16.35 24.63 -4.35
N VAL A 230 15.77 23.42 -4.32
CA VAL A 230 14.70 23.00 -3.39
C VAL A 230 15.21 22.01 -2.33
N ASN A 231 16.51 22.05 -2.03
CA ASN A 231 17.21 21.22 -1.04
C ASN A 231 17.22 19.71 -1.33
N VAL A 232 17.02 19.30 -2.59
CA VAL A 232 17.21 17.90 -3.01
C VAL A 232 18.61 17.77 -3.61
N ARG A 233 19.57 17.34 -2.79
CA ARG A 233 20.98 17.16 -3.17
C ARG A 233 21.33 15.70 -3.41
N GLY A 234 22.33 15.46 -4.27
CA GLY A 234 22.82 14.10 -4.54
C GLY A 234 21.81 13.22 -5.29
N PHE A 235 20.97 13.86 -6.11
CA PHE A 235 20.10 13.17 -7.04
C PHE A 235 20.93 12.34 -8.02
N ALA A 236 20.53 11.09 -8.20
CA ALA A 236 21.15 10.13 -9.08
C ALA A 236 20.01 9.24 -9.63
N PRO A 237 19.77 9.20 -10.95
CA PRO A 237 18.65 8.45 -11.53
C PRO A 237 18.70 6.96 -11.18
N GLU A 238 19.89 6.40 -10.99
CA GLU A 238 20.14 4.99 -10.67
C GLU A 238 19.54 4.63 -9.30
N LYS A 239 19.56 5.57 -8.35
CA LYS A 239 18.94 5.38 -7.02
C LYS A 239 17.41 5.30 -7.06
N CYS A 240 16.82 5.69 -8.18
CA CYS A 240 15.39 5.61 -8.47
C CYS A 240 15.07 4.48 -9.47
N GLY A 241 16.05 3.66 -9.86
CA GLY A 241 15.85 2.55 -10.79
C GLY A 241 15.96 2.94 -12.27
N TYR A 242 16.58 4.08 -12.61
CA TYR A 242 16.71 4.52 -14.01
C TYR A 242 18.17 4.63 -14.42
N LYS A 243 18.49 4.18 -15.65
CA LYS A 243 19.84 4.23 -16.22
C LYS A 243 20.34 5.66 -16.46
N THR A 244 19.45 6.55 -16.90
CA THR A 244 19.80 7.94 -17.26
C THR A 244 18.77 8.93 -16.74
N VAL A 245 19.16 10.21 -16.68
CA VAL A 245 18.25 11.31 -16.29
C VAL A 245 17.09 11.43 -17.29
N GLU A 246 17.34 11.20 -18.57
CA GLU A 246 16.30 11.24 -19.59
C GLU A 246 15.27 10.12 -19.40
N LYS A 247 15.70 8.87 -19.16
CA LYS A 247 14.80 7.75 -18.88
C LYS A 247 13.99 8.01 -17.59
N PHE A 248 14.62 8.57 -16.55
CA PHE A 248 13.91 8.98 -15.33
C PHE A 248 12.79 9.97 -15.62
N VAL A 249 13.07 11.03 -16.39
CA VAL A 249 12.09 12.07 -16.74
C VAL A 249 10.98 11.53 -17.65
N LYS A 250 11.32 10.73 -18.67
CA LYS A 250 10.34 10.06 -19.55
C LYS A 250 9.41 9.13 -18.76
N GLY A 251 9.92 8.45 -17.75
CA GLY A 251 9.15 7.53 -16.90
C GLY A 251 8.26 8.22 -15.86
N GLN A 252 8.31 9.55 -15.71
CA GLN A 252 7.45 10.25 -14.76
C GLN A 252 6.01 10.39 -15.30
N PRO A 253 4.98 10.23 -14.45
CA PRO A 253 3.60 10.43 -14.87
C PRO A 253 3.35 11.85 -15.42
N GLU A 254 2.50 11.97 -16.46
CA GLU A 254 2.17 13.29 -17.06
C GLU A 254 1.55 14.28 -16.06
N ALA A 255 0.93 13.78 -14.99
CA ALA A 255 0.40 14.58 -13.88
C ALA A 255 1.51 15.25 -13.03
N VAL A 256 2.77 14.82 -13.16
CA VAL A 256 3.93 15.39 -12.47
C VAL A 256 4.64 16.40 -13.37
N LEU A 257 4.96 16.00 -14.60
CA LEU A 257 5.70 16.79 -15.58
C LEU A 257 5.35 16.31 -16.99
N ARG A 258 5.68 17.10 -18.01
CA ARG A 258 5.73 16.64 -19.40
C ARG A 258 7.15 16.76 -19.92
N TYR A 259 7.59 15.82 -20.73
CA TYR A 259 8.90 15.85 -21.35
C TYR A 259 8.76 15.97 -22.86
N ARG A 260 9.47 16.94 -23.46
CA ARG A 260 9.53 17.11 -24.91
C ARG A 260 10.91 16.65 -25.41
N LYS A 261 10.98 15.48 -26.07
CA LYS A 261 12.23 14.85 -26.56
C LYS A 261 13.01 15.79 -27.50
N ALA A 262 12.32 16.41 -28.47
CA ALA A 262 12.92 17.28 -29.50
C ALA A 262 13.84 18.38 -28.94
N ASP A 263 13.42 19.05 -27.86
CA ASP A 263 14.19 20.14 -27.25
C ASP A 263 14.73 19.79 -25.86
N GLN A 264 14.58 18.53 -25.43
CA GLN A 264 14.91 18.05 -24.09
C GLN A 264 14.36 18.96 -22.97
N MET A 265 13.11 19.40 -23.10
CA MET A 265 12.48 20.34 -22.16
C MET A 265 11.59 19.62 -21.15
N VAL A 266 11.77 19.94 -19.87
CA VAL A 266 10.89 19.54 -18.77
C VAL A 266 9.86 20.63 -18.56
N LEU A 267 8.60 20.32 -18.86
CA LEU A 267 7.47 21.26 -18.85
C LEU A 267 6.50 20.95 -17.69
N PRO A 268 5.73 21.93 -17.21
CA PRO A 268 4.65 21.69 -16.25
C PRO A 268 3.59 20.70 -16.80
N PRO A 269 2.85 20.01 -15.92
CA PRO A 269 1.74 19.15 -16.31
C PRO A 269 0.63 19.98 -17.00
N ARG A 270 -0.15 19.35 -17.91
CA ARG A 270 -1.30 20.03 -18.51
C ARG A 270 -2.30 20.38 -17.40
N LYS A 271 -2.85 21.60 -17.42
CA LYS A 271 -3.99 21.95 -16.58
C LYS A 271 -5.18 21.13 -17.10
N GLY A 272 -5.59 20.13 -16.33
CA GLY A 272 -6.89 19.46 -16.52
C GLY A 272 -8.05 20.32 -16.06
#